data_AF-A0A2D1BRR7-F1
#
_entry.id   AF-A0A2D1BRR7-F1
#
_cell.length_a   1.000
_cell.length_b   1.000
_cell.length_c   1.000
_cell.angle_alpha   90.00
_cell.angle_beta   90.00
_cell.angle_gamma   90.00
#
_symmetry.space_group_name_H-M   'P 1'
#
loop_
_entity.id
_entity.type
_entity.pdbx_description
1 polymer ?
#
loop_
_entity_poly.entity_id
_entity_poly.type
_entity_poly.pdbx_seq_one_letter_code
_entity_poly.pdbx_strand_id
1 'polypeptide(L)'
;TDMIGQSNVDKIRTRLGALIGAPVVAFVDETINALRVMRTPTFSGSVVSVASHDRISNLEKDVTEASGRTHGKSALPTKSIKVPRPPNAFILYRQHHHPRIKEAYPDFTNNEISIILGKQWKAEPEEVKMQFRNMAEELKKKHAEDHPDYHYTP
;
A
#
# COMPACT_ATOMS: atom_id res chain seq x y z
N THR A 1 -2.66 37.50 0.62
CA THR A 1 -3.20 36.61 1.66
C THR A 1 -2.55 35.27 1.50
N ASP A 2 -1.60 34.98 2.37
CA ASP A 2 -0.46 34.16 2.00
C ASP A 2 -0.70 32.67 2.21
N MET A 3 -0.48 31.89 1.15
CA MET A 3 -0.66 30.45 1.17
C MET A 3 0.48 29.77 1.94
N ILE A 4 0.21 29.46 3.21
CA ILE A 4 1.05 28.60 4.06
C ILE A 4 1.28 27.27 3.33
N GLY A 5 2.47 27.13 2.74
CA GLY A 5 2.84 25.95 1.95
C GLY A 5 4.05 26.21 1.05
N GLN A 6 4.01 27.27 0.22
CA GLN A 6 4.97 27.47 -0.89
C GLN A 6 6.44 27.49 -0.42
N SER A 7 6.78 28.19 0.66
CA SER A 7 8.14 28.17 1.24
C SER A 7 8.67 26.76 1.57
N ASN A 8 7.81 25.82 1.93
CA ASN A 8 8.21 24.43 2.20
C ASN A 8 8.31 23.60 0.92
N VAL A 9 7.48 23.90 -0.09
CA VAL A 9 7.62 23.36 -1.44
C VAL A 9 8.97 23.73 -2.05
N ASP A 10 9.38 24.99 -1.97
CA ASP A 10 10.65 25.44 -2.55
C ASP A 10 11.87 24.85 -1.82
N LYS A 11 11.78 24.65 -0.50
CA LYS A 11 12.81 23.90 0.25
C LYS A 11 12.91 22.45 -0.21
N ILE A 12 11.79 21.78 -0.47
CA ILE A 12 11.76 20.40 -1.00
C ILE A 12 12.34 20.38 -2.43
N ARG A 13 11.88 21.30 -3.29
CA ARG A 13 12.32 21.46 -4.68
C ARG A 13 13.84 21.65 -4.79
N THR A 14 14.40 22.59 -4.02
CA THR A 14 15.83 22.88 -4.02
C THR A 14 16.66 21.72 -3.46
N ARG A 15 16.23 21.08 -2.37
CA ARG A 15 16.92 19.90 -1.82
C ARG A 15 16.88 18.71 -2.78
N LEU A 16 15.76 18.47 -3.46
CA LEU A 16 15.62 17.40 -4.43
C LEU A 16 16.44 17.67 -5.70
N GLY A 17 16.47 18.91 -6.18
CA GLY A 17 17.30 19.32 -7.32
C GLY A 17 18.80 19.17 -7.04
N ALA A 18 19.25 19.55 -5.84
CA ALA A 18 20.62 19.34 -5.40
C ALA A 18 20.99 17.85 -5.26
N LEU A 19 20.07 17.01 -4.77
CA LEU A 19 20.28 15.57 -4.61
C LEU A 19 20.32 14.82 -5.95
N ILE A 20 19.51 15.23 -6.94
CA ILE A 20 19.42 14.60 -8.27
C ILE A 20 20.42 15.21 -9.26
N GLY A 21 21.02 16.37 -8.94
CA GLY A 21 21.92 17.10 -9.84
C GLY A 21 21.23 17.65 -11.09
N ALA A 22 19.92 17.92 -11.01
CA ALA A 22 19.10 18.31 -12.16
C ALA A 22 17.98 19.28 -11.78
N PRO A 23 17.48 20.10 -12.72
CA PRO A 23 16.32 20.94 -12.50
C PRO A 23 15.05 20.15 -12.14
N VAL A 24 14.25 20.73 -11.25
CA VAL A 24 13.03 20.16 -10.67
C VAL A 24 11.92 21.22 -10.73
N VAL A 25 10.69 20.78 -10.99
CA VAL A 25 9.47 21.60 -10.91
C VAL A 25 8.54 21.08 -9.84
N ALA A 26 7.72 21.98 -9.30
CA ALA A 26 6.61 21.68 -8.41
C ALA A 26 5.33 22.27 -9.01
N PHE A 27 4.25 21.49 -9.06
CA PHE A 27 2.95 21.91 -9.57
C PHE A 27 1.82 21.13 -8.87
N VAL A 28 0.59 21.63 -8.94
CA VAL A 28 -0.59 20.92 -8.43
C VAL A 28 -1.02 19.90 -9.48
N ASP A 29 -1.09 18.62 -9.09
CA ASP A 29 -1.59 17.53 -9.92
C ASP A 29 -3.06 17.29 -9.52
N GLU A 30 -3.97 17.95 -10.23
CA GLU A 30 -5.41 17.96 -9.94
C GLU A 30 -6.03 16.56 -10.00
N THR A 31 -5.44 15.63 -10.77
CA THR A 31 -5.91 14.24 -10.91
C THR A 31 -5.80 13.43 -9.62
N ILE A 32 -4.91 13.86 -8.72
CA ILE A 32 -4.66 13.25 -7.39
C ILE A 32 -4.88 14.24 -6.23
N ASN A 33 -5.38 15.44 -6.53
CA ASN A 33 -5.56 16.55 -5.57
C ASN A 33 -4.34 16.79 -4.67
N ALA A 34 -3.14 16.71 -5.23
CA ALA A 34 -1.89 16.76 -4.48
C ALA A 34 -0.80 17.55 -5.20
N LEU A 35 0.18 18.05 -4.46
CA LEU A 35 1.32 18.75 -5.05
C LEU A 35 2.41 17.77 -5.47
N ARG A 36 2.78 17.80 -6.75
CA ARG A 36 3.77 16.92 -7.36
C ARG A 36 5.08 17.66 -7.57
N VAL A 37 6.19 17.10 -7.07
CA VAL A 37 7.55 17.62 -7.23
C VAL A 37 8.36 16.60 -8.03
N MET A 38 8.85 16.96 -9.21
CA MET A 38 9.55 16.02 -10.11
C MET A 38 10.67 16.67 -10.91
N ARG A 39 11.68 15.87 -11.28
CA ARG A 39 12.74 16.27 -12.23
C ARG A 39 12.08 16.73 -13.53
N THR A 40 12.46 17.90 -14.03
CA THR A 40 12.03 18.31 -15.37
C THR A 40 12.66 17.37 -16.40
N PRO A 41 11.90 16.77 -17.33
CA PRO A 41 12.50 16.08 -18.45
C PRO A 41 13.33 17.10 -19.24
N THR A 42 14.64 16.88 -19.33
CA THR A 42 15.53 17.64 -20.21
C THR A 42 15.24 17.21 -21.65
N PHE A 43 14.18 17.79 -22.20
CA PHE A 43 13.66 17.47 -23.52
C PHE A 43 14.70 17.84 -24.60
N SER A 44 15.37 16.82 -25.13
CA SER A 44 16.46 16.96 -26.11
C SER A 44 16.11 16.34 -27.47
N GLY A 45 14.83 16.05 -27.74
CA GLY A 45 14.40 15.45 -29.00
C GLY A 45 12.88 15.33 -29.15
N SER A 46 12.37 15.88 -30.26
CA SER A 46 11.03 15.80 -30.89
C SER A 46 9.80 15.48 -30.04
N VAL A 47 8.79 16.38 -30.08
CA VAL A 47 7.51 16.18 -29.39
C VAL A 47 6.63 15.21 -30.20
N VAL A 48 6.16 14.16 -29.55
CA VAL A 48 5.15 13.25 -30.11
C VAL A 48 3.90 13.36 -29.25
N SER A 49 2.83 13.93 -29.80
CA SER A 49 1.56 14.08 -29.08
C SER A 49 0.81 12.75 -29.08
N VAL A 50 0.54 12.20 -27.89
CA VAL A 50 -0.21 10.95 -27.71
C VAL A 50 -1.47 11.25 -26.90
N ALA A 51 -2.44 11.87 -27.56
CA ALA A 51 -3.72 12.27 -26.98
C ALA A 51 -4.89 11.82 -27.88
N SER A 52 -5.20 10.53 -27.83
CA SER A 52 -6.46 9.97 -28.33
C SER A 52 -7.14 9.22 -27.20
N HIS A 53 -8.39 9.55 -26.91
CA HIS A 53 -9.23 8.83 -25.96
C HIS A 53 -10.09 7.82 -26.73
N ASP A 54 -10.10 6.57 -26.29
CA ASP A 54 -11.16 5.63 -26.65
C ASP A 54 -11.82 5.07 -25.38
N ARG A 55 -13.15 5.00 -25.40
CA ARG A 55 -13.96 4.50 -24.27
C ARG A 55 -14.24 3.01 -24.46
N ILE A 56 -14.10 2.23 -23.40
CA ILE A 56 -14.79 0.94 -23.26
C ILE A 56 -15.54 0.95 -21.93
N SER A 57 -16.78 0.45 -21.96
CA SER A 57 -17.77 0.58 -20.89
C SER A 57 -17.95 -0.69 -20.05
N ASN A 58 -18.28 -0.47 -18.78
CA ASN A 58 -19.09 -1.31 -17.88
C ASN A 58 -18.93 -2.84 -17.93
N LEU A 59 -18.44 -3.41 -16.83
CA LEU A 59 -19.07 -4.61 -16.25
C LEU A 59 -19.02 -4.54 -14.72
N GLU A 60 -20.13 -4.91 -14.07
CA GLU A 60 -20.36 -4.76 -12.63
C GLU A 60 -20.33 -6.12 -11.89
N LYS A 61 -20.55 -6.05 -10.57
CA LYS A 61 -20.80 -7.14 -9.59
C LYS A 61 -19.52 -7.70 -8.95
N ASP A 62 -19.09 -7.27 -7.76
CA ASP A 62 -19.77 -7.14 -6.45
C ASP A 62 -19.89 -8.48 -5.70
N VAL A 63 -19.28 -8.58 -4.51
CA VAL A 63 -19.14 -9.81 -3.69
C VAL A 63 -18.94 -9.49 -2.20
N THR A 64 -19.71 -10.18 -1.32
CA THR A 64 -19.44 -10.41 0.11
C THR A 64 -19.71 -11.91 0.48
N GLU A 65 -19.16 -12.61 1.50
CA GLU A 65 -18.40 -12.28 2.73
C GLU A 65 -19.36 -12.11 3.97
N ALA A 66 -19.22 -12.70 5.19
CA ALA A 66 -18.02 -13.22 5.89
C ALA A 66 -18.17 -14.05 7.25
N SER A 67 -17.63 -13.68 8.44
CA SER A 67 -17.99 -14.29 9.76
C SER A 67 -17.09 -15.23 10.65
N GLY A 68 -15.82 -14.94 11.01
CA GLY A 68 -15.28 -15.29 12.38
C GLY A 68 -13.75 -15.38 12.61
N ARG A 69 -13.10 -15.11 13.79
CA ARG A 69 -13.41 -14.33 15.04
C ARG A 69 -12.12 -13.80 15.79
N THR A 70 -12.10 -12.49 16.15
CA THR A 70 -11.46 -11.79 17.32
C THR A 70 -10.00 -12.01 17.84
N HIS A 71 -9.25 -10.91 18.06
CA HIS A 71 -8.56 -10.52 19.32
C HIS A 71 -8.06 -9.05 19.28
N GLY A 72 -7.73 -8.42 20.42
CA GLY A 72 -7.19 -7.03 20.44
C GLY A 72 -6.83 -6.48 21.83
N LYS A 73 -6.24 -5.25 21.90
CA LYS A 73 -6.14 -4.38 23.09
C LYS A 73 -5.52 -3.00 22.79
N SER A 74 -5.93 -2.02 23.60
CA SER A 74 -5.41 -0.64 23.80
C SER A 74 -6.09 0.50 23.04
N ALA A 75 -6.47 1.54 23.80
CA ALA A 75 -7.15 2.74 23.33
C ALA A 75 -6.24 3.97 23.44
N LEU A 76 -6.46 4.96 22.55
CA LEU A 76 -6.01 6.38 22.51
C LEU A 76 -5.67 6.79 21.06
N PRO A 77 -5.91 8.05 20.65
CA PRO A 77 -7.07 8.89 20.89
C PRO A 77 -8.15 8.66 19.80
N THR A 78 -9.24 9.43 19.80
CA THR A 78 -10.39 9.31 18.87
C THR A 78 -10.08 9.77 17.44
N LYS A 79 -9.23 9.03 16.73
CA LYS A 79 -9.34 8.88 15.28
C LYS A 79 -10.52 7.93 15.01
N SER A 80 -11.24 8.11 13.90
CA SER A 80 -12.28 7.15 13.51
C SER A 80 -11.66 5.76 13.38
N ILE A 81 -12.31 4.75 13.98
CA ILE A 81 -11.81 3.37 14.02
C ILE A 81 -11.97 2.80 12.60
N LYS A 82 -10.95 3.03 11.76
CA LYS A 82 -10.86 2.40 10.45
C LYS A 82 -10.76 0.89 10.64
N VAL A 83 -11.78 0.18 10.17
CA VAL A 83 -11.80 -1.28 10.10
C VAL A 83 -10.55 -1.75 9.32
N PRO A 84 -9.70 -2.61 9.89
CA PRO A 84 -8.45 -3.03 9.25
C PRO A 84 -8.70 -4.14 8.22
N ARG A 85 -8.04 -4.05 7.05
CA ARG A 85 -8.13 -5.03 5.97
C ARG A 85 -7.98 -6.48 6.48
N PRO A 86 -8.76 -7.46 5.97
CA PRO A 86 -8.53 -8.86 6.28
C PRO A 86 -7.16 -9.32 5.77
N PRO A 87 -6.45 -10.19 6.52
CA PRO A 87 -5.13 -10.69 6.13
C PRO A 87 -5.23 -11.68 4.97
N ASN A 88 -4.36 -11.54 3.97
CA ASN A 88 -4.20 -12.57 2.92
C ASN A 88 -3.27 -13.70 3.38
N ALA A 89 -3.18 -14.77 2.59
CA ALA A 89 -2.41 -15.98 2.90
C ALA A 89 -0.94 -15.69 3.29
N PHE A 90 -0.28 -14.77 2.58
CA PHE A 90 1.10 -14.40 2.90
C PHE A 90 1.21 -13.56 4.18
N ILE A 91 0.20 -12.75 4.52
CA ILE A 91 0.17 -12.02 5.80
C ILE A 91 0.00 -13.00 6.97
N LEU A 92 -0.88 -14.00 6.85
CA LEU A 92 -1.03 -15.06 7.85
C LEU A 92 0.25 -15.89 8.02
N TYR A 93 0.84 -16.34 6.90
CA TYR A 93 2.11 -17.05 6.88
C TYR A 93 3.23 -16.22 7.53
N ARG A 94 3.29 -14.91 7.24
CA ARG A 94 4.22 -13.98 7.89
C ARG A 94 3.96 -13.92 9.39
N GLN A 95 2.72 -13.73 9.83
CA GLN A 95 2.38 -13.60 11.26
C GLN A 95 2.83 -14.84 12.05
N HIS A 96 2.72 -16.04 11.48
CA HIS A 96 3.20 -17.28 12.08
C HIS A 96 4.74 -17.34 12.18
N HIS A 97 5.47 -16.99 11.10
CA HIS A 97 6.92 -17.24 11.01
C HIS A 97 7.82 -16.06 11.42
N HIS A 98 7.28 -14.83 11.47
CA HIS A 98 8.04 -13.61 11.80
C HIS A 98 8.64 -13.58 13.22
N PRO A 99 7.97 -14.07 14.29
CA PRO A 99 8.57 -14.11 15.63
C PRO A 99 9.88 -14.89 15.65
N ARG A 100 9.88 -16.12 15.12
CA ARG A 100 11.05 -17.00 15.04
C ARG A 100 12.25 -16.37 14.32
N ILE A 101 12.01 -15.60 13.25
CA ILE A 101 13.10 -14.90 12.54
C ILE A 101 13.56 -13.68 13.34
N LYS A 102 12.67 -12.95 14.02
CA LYS A 102 13.03 -11.79 14.85
C LYS A 102 13.75 -12.18 16.15
N GLU A 103 13.47 -13.37 16.68
CA GLU A 103 14.18 -13.99 17.80
C GLU A 103 15.60 -14.43 17.39
N ALA A 104 15.73 -15.05 16.22
CA ALA A 104 17.04 -15.47 15.68
C ALA A 104 17.91 -14.29 15.21
N TYR A 105 17.28 -13.21 14.72
CA TYR A 105 17.96 -12.02 14.19
C TYR A 105 17.32 -10.74 14.75
N PRO A 106 17.62 -10.38 16.03
CA PRO A 106 17.02 -9.23 16.69
C PRO A 106 17.35 -7.89 16.01
N ASP A 107 18.48 -7.80 15.30
CA ASP A 107 18.88 -6.58 14.58
C ASP A 107 18.17 -6.40 13.23
N PHE A 108 17.64 -7.48 12.63
CA PHE A 108 17.04 -7.40 11.28
C PHE A 108 15.79 -6.52 11.26
N THR A 109 15.73 -5.65 10.25
CA THR A 109 14.58 -4.77 10.02
C THR A 109 13.37 -5.58 9.53
N ASN A 110 12.17 -5.02 9.74
CA ASN A 110 10.93 -5.59 9.22
C ASN A 110 10.95 -5.74 7.69
N ASN A 111 11.81 -5.02 6.95
CA ASN A 111 12.00 -5.15 5.52
C ASN A 111 12.81 -6.41 5.16
N GLU A 112 13.95 -6.63 5.81
CA GLU A 112 14.79 -7.82 5.57
C GLU A 112 14.04 -9.11 5.92
N ILE A 113 13.30 -9.12 7.04
CA ILE A 113 12.44 -10.25 7.42
C ILE A 113 11.32 -10.48 6.38
N SER A 114 10.79 -9.41 5.76
CA SER A 114 9.82 -9.53 4.65
C SER A 114 10.45 -10.18 3.42
N ILE A 115 11.70 -9.85 3.10
CA ILE A 115 12.43 -10.40 1.95
C ILE A 115 12.75 -11.89 2.18
N ILE A 116 13.14 -12.27 3.40
CA ILE A 116 13.39 -13.67 3.77
C ILE A 116 12.09 -14.49 3.67
N LEU A 117 11.02 -14.04 4.33
CA LEU A 117 9.72 -14.73 4.30
C LEU A 117 9.11 -14.76 2.90
N GLY A 118 9.32 -13.73 2.08
CA GLY A 118 8.89 -13.69 0.68
C GLY A 118 9.66 -14.65 -0.24
N LYS A 119 10.86 -15.08 0.14
CA LYS A 119 11.58 -16.20 -0.50
C LYS A 119 11.06 -17.54 0.02
N GLN A 120 10.93 -17.69 1.34
CA GLN A 120 10.48 -18.94 1.97
C GLN A 120 9.07 -19.33 1.49
N TRP A 121 8.11 -18.40 1.52
CA TRP A 121 6.74 -18.59 1.01
C TRP A 121 6.68 -19.06 -0.45
N LYS A 122 7.63 -18.67 -1.31
CA LYS A 122 7.69 -19.15 -2.70
C LYS A 122 8.13 -20.61 -2.77
N ALA A 123 9.11 -20.98 -1.96
CA ALA A 123 9.68 -22.33 -1.88
C ALA A 123 8.83 -23.33 -1.06
N GLU A 124 7.91 -22.82 -0.23
CA GLU A 124 7.00 -23.61 0.61
C GLU A 124 6.16 -24.62 -0.22
N PRO A 125 5.90 -25.85 0.27
CA PRO A 125 4.97 -26.79 -0.37
C PRO A 125 3.57 -26.22 -0.63
N GLU A 126 2.90 -26.73 -1.66
CA GLU A 126 1.63 -26.18 -2.14
C GLU A 126 0.46 -26.52 -1.20
N GLU A 127 0.60 -27.60 -0.45
CA GLU A 127 -0.31 -28.04 0.62
C GLU A 127 -0.34 -27.01 1.77
N VAL A 128 0.83 -26.51 2.18
CA VAL A 128 0.95 -25.46 3.21
C VAL A 128 0.44 -24.13 2.67
N LYS A 129 0.78 -23.77 1.42
CA LYS A 129 0.21 -22.58 0.78
C LYS A 129 -1.31 -22.65 0.70
N MET A 130 -1.88 -23.82 0.40
CA MET A 130 -3.33 -24.06 0.38
C MET A 130 -3.94 -23.90 1.78
N GLN A 131 -3.34 -24.43 2.85
CA GLN A 131 -3.81 -24.16 4.22
C GLN A 131 -3.88 -22.66 4.53
N PHE A 132 -2.83 -21.90 4.19
CA PHE A 132 -2.83 -20.44 4.37
C PHE A 132 -3.77 -19.68 3.43
N ARG A 133 -4.08 -20.21 2.24
CA ARG A 133 -5.18 -19.68 1.40
C ARG A 133 -6.54 -19.92 2.04
N ASN A 134 -6.84 -21.15 2.46
CA ASN A 134 -8.12 -21.50 3.06
C ASN A 134 -8.38 -20.67 4.33
N MET A 135 -7.39 -20.50 5.20
CA MET A 135 -7.50 -19.61 6.38
C MET A 135 -7.64 -18.13 6.00
N ALA A 136 -7.03 -17.68 4.91
CA ALA A 136 -7.19 -16.31 4.41
C ALA A 136 -8.53 -16.11 3.70
N GLU A 137 -9.12 -17.16 3.13
CA GLU A 137 -10.48 -17.15 2.60
C GLU A 137 -11.51 -17.21 3.72
N GLU A 138 -11.27 -17.96 4.80
CA GLU A 138 -12.07 -17.92 6.04
C GLU A 138 -11.92 -16.59 6.79
N LEU A 139 -10.79 -15.88 6.68
CA LEU A 139 -10.61 -14.55 7.28
C LEU A 139 -10.95 -13.38 6.34
N LYS A 140 -10.96 -13.58 5.03
CA LYS A 140 -11.67 -12.71 4.09
C LYS A 140 -13.17 -12.88 4.34
N LYS A 141 -13.67 -14.12 4.24
CA LYS A 141 -14.95 -14.60 4.78
C LYS A 141 -14.96 -14.61 6.34
N LYS A 142 -14.19 -13.72 7.00
CA LYS A 142 -14.49 -13.14 8.33
C LYS A 142 -15.07 -11.72 8.22
N HIS A 143 -14.54 -10.91 7.33
CA HIS A 143 -14.64 -9.47 7.37
C HIS A 143 -16.07 -8.89 7.25
N ALA A 144 -16.74 -8.99 6.11
CA ALA A 144 -18.00 -8.30 5.84
C ALA A 144 -19.34 -8.91 6.38
N GLU A 145 -19.36 -10.01 7.14
CA GLU A 145 -20.53 -10.33 8.00
C GLU A 145 -20.39 -9.58 9.35
N ASP A 146 -19.17 -9.32 9.83
CA ASP A 146 -18.93 -8.36 10.93
C ASP A 146 -19.04 -6.90 10.43
N HIS A 147 -18.74 -6.66 9.14
CA HIS A 147 -18.55 -5.33 8.55
C HIS A 147 -19.15 -5.22 7.13
N PRO A 148 -20.48 -5.38 6.93
CA PRO A 148 -21.08 -5.39 5.59
C PRO A 148 -20.85 -4.10 4.79
N ASP A 149 -20.80 -2.95 5.47
CA ASP A 149 -20.50 -1.64 4.88
C ASP A 149 -19.00 -1.38 4.63
N TYR A 150 -18.13 -2.39 4.77
CA TYR A 150 -16.69 -2.22 4.58
C TYR A 150 -16.34 -2.03 3.10
N HIS A 151 -15.82 -0.85 2.78
CA HIS A 151 -15.19 -0.57 1.49
C HIS A 151 -13.72 -0.17 1.64
N TYR A 152 -12.85 -0.74 0.80
CA TYR A 152 -11.43 -0.43 0.82
C TYR A 152 -11.12 0.92 0.14
N THR A 153 -10.96 1.96 0.96
CA THR A 153 -10.38 3.24 0.52
C THR A 153 -8.85 3.19 0.66
N PRO A 154 -8.08 3.29 -0.44
CA PRO A 154 -6.62 3.32 -0.41
C PRO A 154 -6.05 4.63 0.19
#